data_AF-A0A0S2JEM9-F1
#
_entry.id   AF-A0A0S2JEM9-F1
#
_cell.length_a   1.000
_cell.length_b   1.000
_cell.length_c   1.000
_cell.angle_alpha   90.00
_cell.angle_beta   90.00
_cell.angle_gamma   90.00
#
_symmetry.space_group_name_H-M   'P 1'
#
loop_
_entity.id
_entity.type
_entity.pdbx_description
1 polymer ?
#
loop_
_entity_poly.entity_id
_entity_poly.type
_entity_poly.pdbx_seq_one_letter_code
_entity_poly.pdbx_strand_id
1 'polypeptide(L)'
;MSMDEALVKLTEYVCAMSEALANDGNANDRPILTKHLAFAAEMYALLHKTHDISSIHDLVKTEIRGHGYSFIAGASGESITKKWVAFTASCGVKQ
;
A
#
# COMPACT_ATOMS: atom_id res chain seq x y z
N MET A 1 5.58 0.34 17.94
CA MET A 1 5.52 -0.33 16.63
C MET A 1 6.91 -0.26 16.04
N SER A 2 7.44 -1.36 15.48
CA SER A 2 8.81 -1.40 14.97
C SER A 2 8.86 -1.09 13.48
N MET A 3 10.00 -0.56 13.03
CA MET A 3 10.30 -0.35 11.62
C MET A 3 10.15 -1.63 10.78
N ASP A 4 10.61 -2.76 11.33
CA ASP A 4 10.52 -4.07 10.67
C ASP A 4 9.07 -4.49 10.45
N GLU A 5 8.17 -4.21 11.40
CA GLU A 5 6.75 -4.50 11.24
C GLU A 5 6.13 -3.68 10.11
N ALA A 6 6.46 -2.39 10.00
CA ALA A 6 6.01 -1.53 8.91
C ALA A 6 6.51 -2.06 7.54
N LEU A 7 7.78 -2.46 7.45
CA LEU A 7 8.35 -3.02 6.22
C LEU A 7 7.71 -4.36 5.83
N VAL A 8 7.46 -5.24 6.78
CA VAL A 8 6.75 -6.52 6.53
C VAL A 8 5.36 -6.25 5.98
N LYS A 9 4.60 -5.34 6.60
CA LYS A 9 3.24 -5.01 6.14
C LYS A 9 3.20 -4.30 4.80
N LEU A 10 4.16 -3.41 4.53
CA LEU A 10 4.32 -2.79 3.21
C LEU A 10 4.64 -3.85 2.15
N THR A 11 5.48 -4.83 2.48
CA THR A 11 5.82 -5.94 1.57
C THR A 11 4.59 -6.81 1.28
N GLU A 12 3.82 -7.19 2.30
CA GLU A 12 2.58 -7.96 2.13
C GLU A 12 1.60 -7.25 1.18
N TYR A 13 1.48 -5.92 1.32
CA TYR A 13 0.65 -5.05 0.50
C TYR A 13 1.12 -5.03 -0.97
N VAL A 14 2.42 -4.81 -1.21
CA VAL A 14 3.02 -4.84 -2.55
C VAL A 14 2.83 -6.20 -3.23
N CYS A 15 3.00 -7.30 -2.51
CA CYS A 15 2.79 -8.65 -3.06
C CYS A 15 1.34 -8.86 -3.49
N ALA A 16 0.34 -8.43 -2.69
CA ALA A 16 -1.07 -8.53 -3.10
C ALA A 16 -1.38 -7.77 -4.39
N MET A 17 -0.84 -6.56 -4.55
CA MET A 17 -1.05 -5.78 -5.76
C MET A 17 -0.37 -6.42 -6.97
N SER A 18 0.82 -7.00 -6.78
CA SER A 18 1.54 -7.71 -7.83
C SER A 18 0.80 -8.99 -8.26
N GLU A 19 0.26 -9.75 -7.30
CA GLU A 19 -0.60 -10.91 -7.56
C GLU A 19 -1.89 -10.50 -8.28
N ALA A 20 -2.52 -9.40 -7.89
CA ALA A 20 -3.70 -8.86 -8.56
C ALA A 20 -3.38 -8.46 -10.01
N LEU A 21 -2.27 -7.78 -10.27
CA LEU A 21 -1.84 -7.45 -11.64
C LEU A 21 -1.57 -8.68 -12.51
N ALA A 22 -1.05 -9.76 -11.90
CA ALA A 22 -0.75 -11.00 -12.61
C ALA A 22 -2.00 -11.83 -12.92
N ASN A 23 -2.98 -11.83 -12.02
CA ASN A 23 -4.14 -12.74 -12.07
C ASN A 23 -5.44 -12.05 -12.51
N ASP A 24 -5.69 -10.80 -12.12
CA ASP A 24 -6.83 -10.01 -12.60
C ASP A 24 -6.48 -9.37 -13.94
N GLY A 25 -6.92 -10.00 -15.03
CA GLY A 25 -6.82 -9.49 -16.39
C GLY A 25 -7.63 -8.23 -16.68
N ASN A 26 -8.19 -7.58 -15.65
CA ASN A 26 -9.03 -6.40 -15.81
C ASN A 26 -8.17 -5.17 -16.10
N ALA A 27 -8.13 -4.77 -17.37
CA ALA A 27 -7.30 -3.66 -17.84
C ALA A 27 -7.59 -2.34 -17.12
N ASN A 28 -8.80 -2.17 -16.58
CA ASN A 28 -9.23 -0.97 -15.87
C ASN A 28 -8.57 -0.82 -14.48
N ASP A 29 -8.17 -1.93 -13.85
CA ASP A 29 -7.56 -1.90 -12.52
C ASP A 29 -6.04 -1.69 -12.59
N ARG A 30 -5.42 -1.94 -13.76
CA ARG A 30 -3.97 -1.83 -13.95
C ARG A 30 -3.41 -0.43 -13.65
N PRO A 31 -4.01 0.68 -14.13
CA PRO A 31 -3.49 2.02 -13.82
C PRO A 31 -3.57 2.34 -12.32
N ILE A 32 -4.64 1.87 -11.67
CA ILE A 32 -4.87 2.06 -10.23
C ILE A 32 -3.80 1.31 -9.43
N LEU A 33 -3.63 0.02 -9.71
CA LEU A 33 -2.62 -0.83 -9.06
C LEU A 33 -1.20 -0.32 -9.30
N THR A 34 -0.89 0.14 -10.52
CA THR A 34 0.42 0.71 -10.86
C THR A 34 0.71 1.98 -10.06
N LYS A 35 -0.30 2.85 -9.89
CA LYS A 35 -0.17 4.06 -9.07
C LYS A 35 0.11 3.71 -7.62
N HIS A 36 -0.65 2.76 -7.05
CA HIS A 36 -0.45 2.32 -5.67
C HIS A 36 0.92 1.66 -5.45
N LEU A 37 1.41 0.89 -6.42
CA LEU A 37 2.77 0.33 -6.39
C LEU A 37 3.86 1.42 -6.41
N ALA A 38 3.66 2.49 -7.18
CA ALA A 38 4.60 3.62 -7.20
C ALA A 38 4.67 4.31 -5.83
N PHE A 39 3.54 4.55 -5.18
CA PHE A 39 3.49 5.08 -3.82
C PHE A 39 4.16 4.14 -2.82
N ALA A 40 3.90 2.83 -2.90
CA ALA A 40 4.53 1.85 -2.03
C ALA A 40 6.07 1.81 -2.20
N ALA A 41 6.57 1.95 -3.44
CA ALA A 41 8.00 2.03 -3.72
C ALA A 41 8.63 3.30 -3.13
N GLU A 42 7.95 4.45 -3.21
CA GLU A 42 8.42 5.70 -2.60
C GLU A 42 8.49 5.59 -1.08
N MET A 43 7.45 5.00 -0.45
CA MET A 43 7.46 4.72 0.98
C MET A 43 8.63 3.80 1.37
N TYR A 44 8.87 2.74 0.60
CA TYR A 44 9.97 1.81 0.86
C TYR A 44 11.34 2.51 0.78
N ALA A 45 11.53 3.37 -0.23
CA ALA A 45 12.77 4.12 -0.41
C ALA A 45 13.01 5.12 0.73
N LEU A 46 11.97 5.82 1.18
CA LEU A 46 12.07 6.75 2.31
C LEU A 46 12.35 6.03 3.62
N LEU A 47 11.64 4.93 3.88
CA LEU A 47 11.86 4.08 5.03
C LEU A 47 13.30 3.59 5.10
N HIS A 48 13.86 3.07 4.00
CA HIS A 48 15.25 2.64 3.94
C HIS A 48 16.26 3.78 4.11
N LYS A 49 15.95 4.97 3.58
CA LYS A 49 16.86 6.12 3.64
C LYS A 49 16.92 6.75 5.04
N THR A 50 15.78 6.86 5.71
CA THR A 50 15.66 7.64 6.96
C THR A 50 15.66 6.76 8.20
N HIS A 51 15.32 5.48 8.07
CA HIS A 51 15.02 4.57 9.18
C HIS A 51 13.97 5.12 10.16
N ASP A 52 13.09 6.01 9.69
CA ASP A 52 12.03 6.64 10.49
C ASP A 52 10.67 6.48 9.80
N ILE A 53 9.73 5.85 10.50
CA ILE A 53 8.35 5.64 10.05
C ILE A 53 7.64 6.99 9.83
N SER A 54 7.98 8.01 10.61
CA SER A 54 7.38 9.35 10.50
C SER A 54 7.63 9.98 9.12
N SER A 55 8.71 9.58 8.45
CA SER A 55 9.09 10.09 7.12
C SER A 55 8.10 9.76 6.00
N ILE A 56 7.23 8.76 6.21
CA ILE A 56 6.23 8.34 5.21
C ILE A 56 4.79 8.74 5.57
N HIS A 57 4.55 9.37 6.73
CA HIS A 57 3.19 9.66 7.20
C HIS A 57 2.35 10.48 6.20
N ASP A 58 2.95 11.48 5.55
CA ASP A 58 2.24 12.33 4.60
C ASP A 58 1.92 11.60 3.29
N LEU A 59 2.81 10.68 2.87
CA LEU A 59 2.55 9.78 1.75
C LEU A 59 1.42 8.81 2.09
N VAL A 60 1.45 8.21 3.28
CA VAL A 60 0.39 7.32 3.75
C VAL A 60 -0.96 8.03 3.77
N LYS A 61 -1.04 9.26 4.30
CA LYS A 61 -2.28 10.07 4.29
C LYS A 61 -2.76 10.42 2.89
N THR A 62 -1.84 10.70 1.97
CA THR A 62 -2.19 10.97 0.58
C THR A 62 -2.75 9.72 -0.08
N GLU A 63 -2.17 8.57 0.22
CA GLU A 63 -2.58 7.28 -0.31
C GLU A 63 -3.90 6.77 0.30
N ILE A 64 -4.21 7.07 1.57
CA ILE A 64 -5.54 6.81 2.17
C ILE A 64 -6.64 7.46 1.33
N ARG A 65 -6.45 8.72 0.92
CA ARG A 65 -7.39 9.41 0.04
C ARG A 65 -7.45 8.74 -1.33
N GLY A 66 -6.31 8.30 -1.86
CA GLY A 66 -6.22 7.54 -3.12
C GLY A 66 -7.07 6.27 -3.11
N HIS A 67 -6.99 5.47 -2.04
CA HIS A 67 -7.84 4.28 -1.83
C HIS A 67 -9.33 4.63 -1.71
N GLY A 68 -9.67 5.73 -1.02
CA GLY A 68 -11.06 6.20 -0.93
C GLY A 68 -11.70 6.55 -2.28
N TYR A 69 -10.90 6.90 -3.29
CA TYR A 69 -11.37 7.20 -4.65
C TYR A 69 -11.16 6.06 -5.66
N SER A 70 -10.46 5.00 -5.27
CA SER A 70 -10.06 3.92 -6.18
C SER A 70 -10.60 2.59 -5.67
N PHE A 71 -11.73 2.15 -6.23
CA PHE A 71 -12.33 0.87 -5.89
C PHE A 71 -11.81 -0.22 -6.83
N ILE A 72 -11.14 -1.23 -6.25
CA ILE A 72 -10.81 -2.47 -6.94
C ILE A 72 -11.83 -3.52 -6.48
N ALA A 73 -12.60 -4.06 -7.42
CA ALA A 73 -13.65 -5.02 -7.10
C ALA A 73 -13.09 -6.44 -6.88
N GLY A 74 -13.87 -7.29 -6.20
CA GLY A 74 -13.56 -8.71 -6.07
C GLY A 74 -12.57 -9.06 -4.97
N ALA A 75 -12.20 -10.35 -4.91
CA ALA A 75 -11.37 -10.92 -3.84
C ALA A 75 -9.98 -10.28 -3.75
N SER A 76 -9.40 -9.89 -4.89
CA SER A 76 -8.11 -9.19 -4.96
C SER A 76 -8.20 -7.80 -4.31
N GLY A 77 -9.25 -7.03 -4.62
CA GLY A 77 -9.48 -5.72 -4.02
C GLY A 77 -9.68 -5.76 -2.50
N GLU A 78 -10.44 -6.75 -2.01
CA GLU A 78 -10.62 -6.97 -0.57
C GLU A 78 -9.30 -7.33 0.12
N SER A 79 -8.50 -8.22 -0.49
CA SER A 79 -7.17 -8.60 0.00
C SER A 79 -6.21 -7.41 0.08
N ILE A 80 -6.15 -6.60 -0.98
CA ILE A 80 -5.35 -5.38 -1.05
C ILE A 80 -5.78 -4.39 0.05
N THR A 81 -7.08 -4.16 0.19
CA THR A 81 -7.64 -3.24 1.20
C THR A 81 -7.28 -3.69 2.61
N LYS A 82 -7.43 -4.98 2.92
CA LYS A 82 -7.07 -5.53 4.23
C LYS A 82 -5.58 -5.35 4.55
N LYS A 83 -4.71 -5.60 3.57
CA LYS A 83 -3.26 -5.44 3.72
C LYS A 83 -2.86 -3.97 3.86
N TRP A 84 -3.54 -3.07 3.13
CA TRP A 84 -3.38 -1.63 3.27
C TRP A 84 -3.72 -1.15 4.68
N VAL A 85 -4.88 -1.54 5.22
CA VAL A 85 -5.30 -1.20 6.60
C VAL A 85 -4.27 -1.68 7.63
N ALA A 86 -3.75 -2.90 7.46
CA ALA A 86 -2.73 -3.44 8.36
C ALA A 86 -1.43 -2.63 8.32
N PHE A 87 -1.01 -2.17 7.14
CA PHE A 87 0.15 -1.30 6.97
C PHE A 87 -0.07 0.11 7.55
N THR A 88 -1.22 0.74 7.32
CA THR A 88 -1.48 2.08 7.89
C THR A 88 -1.53 2.03 9.41
N ALA A 89 -2.09 0.95 9.96
CA ALA A 89 -2.09 0.70 11.40
C ALA A 89 -0.65 0.53 11.94
N SER A 90 0.22 -0.22 11.26
CA SER A 90 1.62 -0.38 11.68
C SER A 90 2.45 0.91 11.60
N CYS A 91 2.03 1.85 10.76
CA CYS A 91 2.60 3.20 10.71
C CYS A 91 2.03 4.16 11.78
N GLY A 92 1.06 3.73 12.60
CA GLY A 92 0.40 4.61 13.56
C GLY A 92 -0.50 5.69 12.93
N VAL A 93 -0.81 5.56 11.63
CA VAL A 93 -1.72 6.46 10.92
C VAL A 93 -3.12 5.89 11.01
N LYS A 94 -4.01 6.59 11.72
CA LYS A 94 -5.44 6.24 11.76
C LYS A 94 -6.09 6.62 10.43
N GLN A 95 -6.92 5.72 9.91
CA GLN A 95 -7.78 5.96 8.76
C GLN A 95 -8.89 6.94 9.09
#